data_AF-A0A969HX94-F1
#
_entry.id   AF-A0A969HX94-F1
#
_cell.length_a   1.000
_cell.length_b   1.000
_cell.length_c   1.000
_cell.angle_alpha   90.00
_cell.angle_beta   90.00
_cell.angle_gamma   90.00
#
_symmetry.space_group_name_H-M   'P 1'
#
loop_
_entity.id
_entity.type
_entity.pdbx_description
1 polymer ?
#
loop_
_entity_poly.entity_id
_entity_poly.type
_entity_poly.pdbx_seq_one_letter_code
_entity_poly.pdbx_strand_id
1 'polypeptide(L)'
;MNDTIRRLINTTYSSDVDESEEAFLQLGLLLEIHTFNSRYQSQYDTLLPSEVRRMVLDESEQVLLVTELSKLVGVSASMTNNAIQTMRIAKPSIAFIPLLTIIRDKSFYLDLHSTRQVLIGLERYIRDAIKHLTN
;
A
#
# COMPACT_ATOMS: atom_id res chain seq x y z
N MET A 1 -6.30 -13.27 -6.92
CA MET A 1 -4.96 -12.68 -6.68
C MET A 1 -3.94 -13.40 -7.51
N ASN A 2 -3.33 -12.69 -8.44
CA ASN A 2 -2.21 -13.13 -9.28
C ASN A 2 -1.05 -13.73 -8.45
N ASP A 3 -0.39 -14.77 -8.98
CA ASP A 3 0.70 -15.50 -8.30
C ASP A 3 1.93 -14.61 -8.01
N THR A 4 2.23 -13.64 -8.87
CA THR A 4 3.32 -12.67 -8.65
C THR A 4 3.03 -11.79 -7.44
N ILE A 5 1.79 -11.30 -7.29
CA ILE A 5 1.40 -10.49 -6.11
C ILE A 5 1.47 -11.35 -4.86
N ARG A 6 0.97 -12.59 -4.92
CA ARG A 6 1.03 -13.51 -3.78
C ARG A 6 2.47 -13.78 -3.36
N ARG A 7 3.36 -13.99 -4.32
CA ARG A 7 4.80 -14.15 -4.08
C ARG A 7 5.38 -12.91 -3.39
N LEU A 8 5.11 -11.71 -3.92
CA LEU A 8 5.59 -10.46 -3.31
C LEU A 8 5.08 -10.27 -1.89
N ILE A 9 3.79 -10.54 -1.62
CA ILE A 9 3.23 -10.50 -0.26
C ILE A 9 3.96 -11.48 0.64
N ASN A 10 4.21 -12.71 0.19
CA ASN A 10 4.96 -13.68 0.98
C ASN A 10 6.41 -13.23 1.25
N THR A 11 7.07 -12.61 0.26
CA THR A 11 8.43 -12.06 0.41
C THR A 11 8.48 -10.92 1.42
N THR A 12 7.39 -10.20 1.69
CA THR A 12 7.37 -9.20 2.78
C THR A 12 7.63 -9.81 4.17
N TYR A 13 7.40 -11.11 4.35
CA TYR A 13 7.73 -11.85 5.57
C TYR A 13 9.16 -12.41 5.59
N SER A 14 9.97 -12.18 4.54
CA SER A 14 11.35 -12.66 4.48
C SER A 14 12.15 -12.13 5.68
N SER A 15 13.04 -12.98 6.22
CA SER A 15 14.03 -12.56 7.20
C SER A 15 15.15 -11.73 6.57
N ASP A 16 15.29 -11.79 5.24
CA ASP A 16 16.14 -10.91 4.48
C ASP A 16 15.45 -9.54 4.35
N VAL A 17 16.07 -8.53 4.96
CA VAL A 17 15.53 -7.16 5.02
C VAL A 17 15.49 -6.53 3.63
N ASP A 18 16.52 -6.77 2.82
CA ASP A 18 16.63 -6.16 1.49
C ASP A 18 15.55 -6.75 0.56
N GLU A 19 15.33 -8.06 0.61
CA GLU A 19 14.24 -8.69 -0.15
C GLU A 19 12.86 -8.20 0.30
N SER A 20 12.65 -8.06 1.62
CA SER A 20 11.38 -7.59 2.18
C SER A 20 11.09 -6.15 1.74
N GLU A 21 12.08 -5.26 1.88
CA GLU A 21 11.97 -3.86 1.45
C GLU A 21 11.75 -3.73 -0.06
N GLU A 22 12.45 -4.53 -0.87
CA GLU A 22 12.24 -4.57 -2.31
C GLU A 22 10.80 -5.03 -2.64
N ALA A 23 10.27 -6.05 -1.95
CA ALA A 23 8.90 -6.49 -2.15
C ALA A 23 7.89 -5.39 -1.81
N PHE A 24 8.07 -4.66 -0.70
CA PHE A 24 7.22 -3.51 -0.35
C PHE A 24 7.29 -2.39 -1.38
N LEU A 25 8.47 -2.10 -1.92
CA LEU A 25 8.67 -1.14 -3.00
C LEU A 25 7.90 -1.56 -4.25
N GLN A 26 8.06 -2.81 -4.69
CA GLN A 26 7.38 -3.31 -5.88
C GLN A 26 5.85 -3.27 -5.73
N LEU A 27 5.32 -3.64 -4.56
CA LEU A 27 3.88 -3.55 -4.25
C LEU A 27 3.40 -2.08 -4.21
N GLY A 28 4.21 -1.17 -3.67
CA GLY A 28 3.90 0.26 -3.61
C GLY A 28 3.81 0.88 -5.01
N LEU A 29 4.79 0.60 -5.86
CA LEU A 29 4.82 1.07 -7.24
C LEU A 29 3.66 0.51 -8.06
N LEU A 30 3.27 -0.75 -7.84
CA LEU A 30 2.10 -1.35 -8.47
C LEU A 30 0.81 -0.59 -8.10
N LEU A 31 0.63 -0.26 -6.82
CA LEU A 31 -0.50 0.56 -6.35
C LEU A 31 -0.43 2.01 -6.86
N GLU A 32 0.77 2.55 -7.06
CA GLU A 32 1.01 3.90 -7.56
C GLU A 32 0.53 4.06 -9.00
N ILE A 33 0.88 3.10 -9.88
CA ILE A 33 0.47 3.07 -11.29
C ILE A 33 -1.06 3.17 -11.42
N HIS A 34 -1.79 2.56 -10.50
CA HIS A 34 -3.25 2.60 -10.49
C HIS A 34 -3.82 3.87 -9.84
N THR A 35 -3.05 4.57 -9.02
CA THR A 35 -3.49 5.78 -8.31
C THR A 35 -3.28 7.04 -9.13
N PHE A 36 -2.14 7.17 -9.80
CA PHE A 36 -1.84 8.28 -10.68
C PHE A 36 -1.95 7.80 -12.13
N ASN A 37 -2.96 8.27 -12.87
CA ASN A 37 -3.16 7.96 -14.29
C ASN A 37 -1.85 8.15 -15.09
N SER A 38 -1.10 7.06 -15.28
CA SER A 38 -0.01 6.74 -16.22
C SER A 38 1.10 7.76 -16.52
N ARG A 39 1.10 8.98 -15.99
CA ARG A 39 2.07 10.03 -16.36
C ARG A 39 3.47 9.84 -15.77
N TYR A 40 3.64 8.92 -14.84
CA TYR A 40 4.93 8.64 -14.17
C TYR A 40 5.55 7.30 -14.59
N GLN A 41 4.93 6.58 -15.53
CA GLN A 41 5.34 5.21 -15.91
C GLN A 41 6.82 5.12 -16.35
N SER A 42 7.35 6.17 -16.99
CA SER A 42 8.75 6.24 -17.43
C SER A 42 9.78 6.32 -16.30
N GLN A 43 9.40 6.78 -15.10
CA GLN A 43 10.31 6.86 -13.95
C GLN A 43 10.48 5.52 -13.23
N TYR A 44 9.57 4.57 -13.47
CA TYR A 44 9.55 3.27 -12.81
C TYR A 44 10.06 2.13 -13.72
N ASP A 45 10.33 2.42 -14.99
CA ASP A 45 10.79 1.44 -15.98
C ASP A 45 12.15 0.81 -15.64
N THR A 46 12.97 1.44 -14.79
CA THR A 46 14.25 0.90 -14.33
C THR A 46 14.18 0.25 -12.95
N LEU A 47 13.14 0.54 -12.15
CA LEU A 47 13.04 0.10 -10.76
C LEU A 47 12.24 -1.19 -10.59
N LEU A 48 11.34 -1.49 -11.54
CA LEU A 48 10.48 -2.66 -11.45
C LEU A 48 10.92 -3.79 -12.39
N PRO A 49 10.90 -5.06 -11.93
CA PRO A 49 10.98 -6.21 -12.83
C PRO A 49 9.91 -6.11 -13.93
N SER A 50 10.27 -6.54 -15.15
CA SER A 50 9.40 -6.41 -16.32
C SER A 50 8.01 -7.06 -16.16
N GLU A 51 7.94 -8.11 -15.35
CA GLU A 51 6.70 -8.80 -15.01
C GLU A 51 5.76 -7.92 -14.18
N VAL A 52 6.28 -7.19 -13.18
CA VAL A 52 5.49 -6.30 -12.30
C VAL A 52 4.98 -5.09 -13.09
N ARG A 53 5.80 -4.54 -14.00
CA ARG A 53 5.42 -3.37 -14.82
C ARG A 53 4.22 -3.59 -15.71
N ARG A 54 4.02 -4.83 -16.17
CA ARG A 54 2.93 -5.21 -17.07
C ARG A 54 1.67 -5.64 -16.33
N MET A 55 1.73 -5.70 -15.00
CA MET A 55 0.57 -6.08 -14.20
C MET A 55 -0.46 -4.97 -14.21
N VAL A 56 -1.72 -5.37 -14.38
CA VAL A 56 -2.88 -4.50 -14.26
C VAL A 56 -3.74 -5.12 -13.19
N LEU A 57 -3.89 -4.42 -12.07
CA LEU A 57 -4.78 -4.81 -11.00
C LEU A 57 -6.15 -4.20 -11.23
N ASP A 58 -7.18 -5.04 -11.27
CA ASP A 58 -8.53 -4.53 -11.11
C ASP A 58 -8.74 -3.99 -9.67
N GLU A 59 -9.86 -3.30 -9.46
CA GLU A 59 -10.14 -2.70 -8.15
C GLU A 59 -10.26 -3.75 -7.03
N SER A 60 -10.79 -4.94 -7.33
CA SER A 60 -10.93 -6.02 -6.35
C SER A 60 -9.58 -6.57 -5.91
N GLU A 61 -8.62 -6.68 -6.84
CA GLU A 61 -7.26 -7.12 -6.56
C GLU A 61 -6.48 -6.07 -5.75
N GLN A 62 -6.69 -4.78 -6.04
CA GLN A 62 -6.11 -3.70 -5.24
C GLN A 62 -6.66 -3.71 -3.80
N VAL A 63 -7.97 -3.89 -3.63
CA VAL A 63 -8.59 -4.03 -2.30
C VAL A 63 -8.01 -5.21 -1.55
N LEU A 64 -7.87 -6.37 -2.21
CA LEU A 64 -7.30 -7.56 -1.59
C LEU A 64 -5.83 -7.33 -1.19
N LEU A 65 -5.02 -6.73 -2.06
CA LEU A 65 -3.62 -6.41 -1.77
C LEU A 65 -3.50 -5.50 -0.54
N VAL A 66 -4.26 -4.39 -0.49
CA VAL A 66 -4.23 -3.46 0.65
C VAL A 66 -4.74 -4.16 1.93
N THR A 67 -5.71 -5.07 1.81
CA THR A 67 -6.19 -5.87 2.93
C THR A 67 -5.10 -6.82 3.45
N GLU A 68 -4.35 -7.49 2.60
CA GLU A 68 -3.22 -8.34 3.01
C GLU A 68 -2.11 -7.53 3.67
N LEU A 69 -1.77 -6.35 3.14
CA LEU A 69 -0.80 -5.44 3.76
C LEU A 69 -1.22 -5.02 5.17
N SER A 70 -2.52 -4.82 5.42
CA SER A 70 -3.02 -4.46 6.74
C SER A 70 -2.75 -5.52 7.81
N LYS A 71 -2.65 -6.80 7.40
CA LYS A 71 -2.34 -7.91 8.32
C LYS A 71 -0.88 -7.89 8.79
N LEU A 72 0.01 -7.21 8.07
CA LEU A 72 1.42 -7.05 8.42
C LEU A 72 1.62 -6.05 9.58
N VAL A 73 0.61 -5.22 9.86
CA VAL A 73 0.64 -4.23 10.94
C VAL A 73 0.58 -4.93 12.30
N GLY A 74 1.59 -4.65 13.13
CA GLY A 74 1.77 -5.26 14.44
C GLY A 74 2.54 -6.57 14.43
N VAL A 75 3.05 -7.03 13.28
CA VAL A 75 3.97 -8.19 13.21
C VAL A 75 5.37 -7.79 13.69
N SER A 76 5.91 -6.71 13.11
CA SER A 76 7.16 -6.08 13.55
C SER A 76 7.12 -4.58 13.25
N ALA A 77 8.00 -3.78 13.88
CA ALA A 77 8.05 -2.34 13.66
C ALA A 77 8.42 -1.98 12.20
N SER A 78 9.38 -2.70 11.62
CA SER A 78 9.79 -2.50 10.22
C SER A 78 8.63 -2.81 9.25
N MET A 79 8.02 -3.99 9.37
CA MET A 79 6.91 -4.39 8.52
C MET A 79 5.69 -3.48 8.70
N THR A 80 5.42 -3.02 9.92
CA THR A 80 4.33 -2.07 10.20
C THR A 80 4.53 -0.77 9.44
N ASN A 81 5.73 -0.18 9.54
CA ASN A 81 6.05 1.06 8.85
C ASN A 81 5.96 0.89 7.32
N ASN A 82 6.57 -0.17 6.77
CA ASN A 82 6.57 -0.42 5.34
C ASN A 82 5.16 -0.70 4.81
N ALA A 83 4.37 -1.54 5.48
CA ALA A 83 3.01 -1.84 5.07
C ALA A 83 2.13 -0.58 5.05
N ILE A 84 2.20 0.26 6.09
CA ILE A 84 1.43 1.50 6.16
C ILE A 84 1.85 2.45 5.04
N GLN A 85 3.15 2.60 4.78
CA GLN A 85 3.64 3.44 3.68
C GLN A 85 3.14 2.93 2.33
N THR A 86 3.23 1.62 2.06
CA THR A 86 2.74 1.00 0.83
C THR A 86 1.22 1.22 0.67
N MET A 87 0.41 1.01 1.72
CA MET A 87 -1.04 1.22 1.66
C MET A 87 -1.42 2.67 1.37
N ARG A 88 -0.66 3.66 1.86
CA ARG A 88 -0.93 5.09 1.60
C ARG A 88 -0.80 5.48 0.13
N ILE A 89 -0.04 4.70 -0.66
CA ILE A 89 0.13 4.97 -2.08
C ILE A 89 -1.14 4.60 -2.85
N ALA A 90 -1.89 3.59 -2.42
CA ALA A 90 -3.14 3.16 -3.05
C ALA A 90 -4.19 4.28 -3.10
N LYS A 91 -5.14 4.17 -4.05
CA LYS A 91 -6.28 5.10 -4.15
C LYS A 91 -6.96 5.28 -2.80
N PRO A 92 -7.35 6.51 -2.42
CA PRO A 92 -7.99 6.76 -1.13
C PRO A 92 -9.22 5.89 -0.89
N SER A 93 -10.05 5.66 -1.90
CA SER A 93 -11.24 4.79 -1.82
C SER A 93 -10.91 3.35 -1.44
N ILE A 94 -9.72 2.87 -1.80
CA ILE A 94 -9.24 1.50 -1.54
C ILE A 94 -8.55 1.43 -0.18
N ALA A 95 -7.73 2.42 0.16
CA ALA A 95 -6.95 2.44 1.40
C ALA A 95 -7.78 2.80 2.64
N PHE A 96 -8.92 3.46 2.49
CA PHE A 96 -9.67 4.04 3.61
C PHE A 96 -10.08 3.01 4.67
N ILE A 97 -10.74 1.92 4.28
CA ILE A 97 -11.23 0.91 5.24
C ILE A 97 -10.08 0.21 5.96
N PRO A 98 -9.01 -0.25 5.28
CA PRO A 98 -7.84 -0.82 5.95
C PRO A 98 -7.16 0.15 6.94
N LEU A 99 -6.95 1.42 6.54
CA LEU A 99 -6.33 2.43 7.41
C LEU A 99 -7.19 2.76 8.63
N LEU A 100 -8.52 2.83 8.47
CA LEU A 100 -9.45 3.04 9.57
C LEU A 100 -9.41 1.86 10.56
N THR A 101 -9.36 0.63 10.02
CA THR A 101 -9.26 -0.60 10.81
C THR A 101 -7.96 -0.63 11.62
N ILE A 102 -6.84 -0.17 11.05
CA ILE A 102 -5.55 -0.06 11.76
C ILE A 102 -5.64 0.90 12.95
N ILE A 103 -6.24 2.09 12.79
CA ILE A 103 -6.44 3.00 13.93
C ILE A 103 -7.33 2.37 14.99
N ARG A 104 -8.42 1.71 14.58
CA ARG A 104 -9.40 1.14 15.51
C ARG A 104 -8.83 -0.03 16.30
N ASP A 105 -8.19 -0.97 15.61
CA ASP A 105 -7.89 -2.30 16.16
C ASP A 105 -6.40 -2.51 16.46
N LYS A 106 -5.52 -1.68 15.90
CA LYS A 106 -4.06 -1.85 15.96
C LYS A 106 -3.31 -0.63 16.50
N SER A 107 -4.00 0.39 17.01
CA SER A 107 -3.38 1.63 17.51
C SER A 107 -2.26 1.42 18.53
N PHE A 108 -2.38 0.42 19.41
CA PHE A 108 -1.35 0.09 20.40
C PHE A 108 -0.01 -0.40 19.81
N TYR A 109 -0.01 -0.85 18.56
CA TYR A 109 1.18 -1.32 17.86
C TYR A 109 1.83 -0.24 16.99
N LEU A 110 1.23 0.95 16.92
CA LEU A 110 1.73 2.04 16.10
C LEU A 110 2.68 2.92 16.91
N ASP A 111 3.87 3.13 16.38
CA ASP A 111 4.69 4.24 16.84
C ASP A 111 4.10 5.59 16.36
N LEU A 112 4.67 6.70 16.83
CA LEU A 112 4.22 8.03 16.46
C LEU A 112 4.32 8.28 14.94
N HIS A 113 5.34 7.72 14.28
CA HIS A 113 5.56 7.88 12.85
C HIS A 113 4.47 7.16 12.05
N SER A 114 4.27 5.87 12.30
CA SER A 114 3.19 5.03 11.75
C SER A 114 1.82 5.65 11.96
N THR A 115 1.52 6.12 13.17
CA THR A 115 0.26 6.79 13.49
C THR A 115 0.05 8.01 12.59
N ARG A 116 1.07 8.86 12.46
CA ARG A 116 1.02 10.03 11.57
C ARG A 116 0.78 9.62 10.12
N GLN A 117 1.43 8.57 9.64
CA GLN A 117 1.23 8.08 8.27
C GLN A 117 -0.23 7.66 8.03
N VAL A 118 -0.81 6.86 8.94
CA VAL A 118 -2.21 6.43 8.82
C VAL A 118 -3.17 7.62 8.78
N LEU A 119 -2.98 8.60 9.67
CA LEU A 119 -3.81 9.82 9.70
C LEU A 119 -3.73 10.62 8.40
N ILE A 120 -2.54 10.77 7.81
CA ILE A 120 -2.39 11.46 6.51
C ILE A 120 -3.13 10.71 5.40
N GLY A 121 -3.10 9.37 5.41
CA GLY A 121 -3.86 8.56 4.44
C GLY A 121 -5.37 8.78 4.55
N LEU A 122 -5.90 8.78 5.78
CA LEU A 122 -7.32 9.05 6.05
C LEU A 122 -7.71 10.49 5.68
N GLU A 123 -6.86 11.48 5.96
CA GLU A 123 -7.09 12.87 5.56
C GLU A 123 -7.24 13.02 4.05
N ARG A 124 -6.41 12.30 3.26
CA ARG A 124 -6.49 12.34 1.79
C ARG A 124 -7.86 11.89 1.28
N TYR A 125 -8.42 10.84 1.89
CA TYR A 125 -9.77 10.38 1.57
C TYR A 125 -10.83 11.44 1.87
N ILE A 126 -10.79 12.06 3.05
CA ILE A 126 -11.75 13.10 3.45
C ILE A 126 -11.70 14.27 2.46
N ARG A 127 -10.50 14.73 2.10
CA ARG A 127 -10.31 15.82 1.12
C ARG A 127 -10.89 15.46 -0.24
N ASP A 128 -10.68 14.25 -0.72
CA ASP A 128 -11.22 13.82 -2.02
C ASP A 128 -12.74 13.65 -1.98
N ALA A 129 -13.30 13.11 -0.89
CA ALA A 129 -14.75 13.03 -0.70
C ALA A 129 -15.41 14.43 -0.71
N ILE A 130 -14.80 15.42 -0.04
CA ILE A 130 -15.29 16.81 -0.05
C ILE A 130 -15.30 17.38 -1.46
N LYS A 131 -14.22 17.20 -2.25
CA LYS A 131 -14.17 17.68 -3.64
C LYS A 131 -15.29 17.11 -4.50
N HIS A 132 -15.66 15.86 -4.29
CA HIS A 132 -16.76 15.21 -5.02
C HIS A 132 -18.14 15.71 -4.60
N LEU A 133 -18.29 16.25 -3.38
CA LEU A 133 -19.56 16.83 -2.91
C LEU A 133 -19.76 18.29 -3.38
N THR A 134 -18.68 19.00 -3.71
CA THR A 134 -18.70 20.42 -4.09
C THR A 134 -18.73 20.66 -5.61
N ASN A 135 -18.65 19.60 -6.41
CA ASN A 135 -18.72 19.63 -7.88
C ASN A 135 -20.03 18.99 -8.36
#